data_AF-A0A8T1W3V1-F1
#
_entry.id   AF-A0A8T1W3V1-F1
#
_cell.length_a   1.000
_cell.length_b   1.000
_cell.length_c   1.000
_cell.angle_alpha   90.00
_cell.angle_beta   90.00
_cell.angle_gamma   90.00
#
_symmetry.space_group_name_H-M   'P 1'
#
loop_
_entity.id
_entity.type
_entity.pdbx_description
1 polymer ?
#
loop_
_entity_poly.entity_id
_entity_poly.type
_entity_poly.pdbx_seq_one_letter_code
_entity_poly.pdbx_strand_id
1 'polypeptide(L)'
;MGQVCSGSGVSKHVCVPRDPADKELDPISIRKTKIPDFDAFFASAAAPLNELVDIHNSLAESEENLKAAAAALQGETQVRLTVGHAGRAALVLWKFDKKDQIHVLTPDERDEKLSCSVELREAFDTSENAITNLNAALEKPPTAEPLCEYAEKRGRLLVTKRGQLDVLVRDVNVAVFTLRKLLMLQAHVTSLTEATKVLLKELAKVEDLGALSIATNDKGSIKIMNGDEEMDLRKIKKLRAPVAQLRDAMVELVENVETAATSVPELAESSAAFVEESKGIPAKIPDAVASSGLGISDMPKAATATTSNVKALSNGPKIARATTIMVQYTARELVQAAAIPRGG
;
A
#
# COMPACT_ATOMS: atom_id res chain seq x y z
N MET A 1 -27.49 50.86 -2.12
CA MET A 1 -26.78 50.57 -3.39
C MET A 1 -25.28 50.67 -3.09
N GLY A 2 -24.43 49.67 -3.28
CA GLY A 2 -24.57 48.40 -3.96
C GLY A 2 -23.75 47.30 -3.28
N GLN A 3 -24.34 46.12 -3.38
CA GLN A 3 -23.81 44.79 -3.16
C GLN A 3 -22.62 44.54 -4.10
N VAL A 4 -21.55 43.92 -3.62
CA VAL A 4 -20.54 43.31 -4.51
C VAL A 4 -20.45 41.83 -4.16
N CYS A 5 -21.05 41.02 -5.02
CA CYS A 5 -20.91 39.58 -5.05
C CYS A 5 -19.79 39.17 -6.01
N SER A 6 -19.20 38.02 -5.68
CA SER A 6 -18.72 36.94 -6.57
C SER A 6 -17.50 37.15 -7.46
N GLY A 7 -16.56 36.21 -7.29
CA GLY A 7 -15.51 35.88 -8.23
C GLY A 7 -14.86 34.54 -7.86
N SER A 8 -15.58 33.44 -8.13
CA SER A 8 -15.13 32.05 -8.00
C SER A 8 -13.72 31.83 -8.56
N GLY A 9 -12.75 31.65 -7.68
CA GLY A 9 -11.48 30.99 -8.00
C GLY A 9 -11.69 29.49 -7.97
N VAL A 10 -12.23 28.94 -9.06
CA VAL A 10 -12.22 27.50 -9.33
C VAL A 10 -10.76 27.06 -9.30
N SER A 11 -10.33 26.49 -8.19
CA SER A 11 -9.02 25.87 -8.06
C SER A 11 -8.94 24.79 -9.12
N LYS A 12 -8.20 25.08 -10.19
CA LYS A 12 -7.90 24.13 -11.25
C LYS A 12 -7.47 22.85 -10.58
N HIS A 13 -8.26 21.80 -10.78
CA HIS A 13 -7.93 20.44 -10.42
C HIS A 13 -6.55 20.12 -11.00
N VAL A 14 -5.50 20.32 -10.21
CA VAL A 14 -4.28 19.55 -10.34
C VAL A 14 -4.65 18.19 -9.75
N CYS A 15 -5.42 17.44 -10.53
CA CYS A 15 -5.38 16.00 -10.46
C CYS A 15 -3.92 15.68 -10.76
N VAL A 16 -3.14 15.37 -9.74
CA VAL A 16 -1.93 14.59 -9.97
C VAL A 16 -2.48 13.15 -10.01
N PRO A 17 -2.81 12.59 -11.19
CA PRO A 17 -3.11 11.19 -11.28
C PRO A 17 -1.91 10.44 -10.69
N ARG A 18 -2.17 9.65 -9.65
CA ARG A 18 -1.22 8.70 -9.10
C ARG A 18 -0.75 7.80 -10.24
N ASP A 19 0.57 7.63 -10.35
CA ASP A 19 1.15 6.80 -11.41
C ASP A 19 0.64 5.36 -11.26
N PRO A 20 0.08 4.73 -12.31
CA PRO A 20 -0.23 3.30 -12.34
C PRO A 20 0.97 2.39 -11.99
N ALA A 21 2.18 2.94 -11.97
CA ALA A 21 3.43 2.30 -11.56
C ALA A 21 3.85 2.57 -10.11
N ASP A 22 2.98 3.09 -9.23
CA ASP A 22 3.21 3.15 -7.77
C ASP A 22 3.27 1.73 -7.18
N LYS A 23 4.40 1.09 -7.46
CA LYS A 23 4.80 -0.23 -7.01
C LYS A 23 4.99 -0.17 -5.50
N GLU A 24 4.57 -1.24 -4.83
CA GLU A 24 5.01 -1.54 -3.47
C GLU A 24 6.52 -1.30 -3.37
N LEU A 25 6.91 -0.47 -2.40
CA LEU A 25 8.31 -0.14 -2.19
C LEU A 25 9.01 -1.38 -1.63
N ASP A 26 10.10 -1.77 -2.29
CA ASP A 26 10.94 -2.87 -1.83
C ASP A 26 11.61 -2.47 -0.50
N PRO A 27 11.70 -3.40 0.49
CA PRO A 27 12.51 -3.15 1.67
C PRO A 27 13.95 -2.76 1.28
N ILE A 28 14.53 -1.84 2.03
CA ILE A 28 15.91 -1.42 1.84
C ILE A 28 16.85 -2.56 2.24
N SER A 29 17.61 -3.05 1.26
CA SER A 29 18.63 -4.07 1.44
C SER A 29 20.01 -3.44 1.52
N ILE A 30 20.72 -3.70 2.62
CA ILE A 30 22.08 -3.26 2.86
C ILE A 30 23.06 -4.36 2.43
N ARG A 31 24.07 -3.96 1.67
CA ARG A 31 25.18 -4.83 1.23
C ARG A 31 26.26 -4.86 2.29
N LYS A 32 26.77 -6.04 2.60
CA LYS A 32 27.92 -6.21 3.50
C LYS A 32 29.18 -5.62 2.89
N THR A 33 29.80 -4.70 3.60
CA THR A 33 31.06 -4.03 3.23
C THR A 33 32.29 -4.80 3.71
N LYS A 34 32.11 -5.70 4.71
CA LYS A 34 33.17 -6.39 5.48
C LYS A 34 33.96 -5.49 6.41
N ILE A 35 33.60 -4.22 6.53
CA ILE A 35 34.16 -3.27 7.48
C ILE A 35 33.17 -3.20 8.65
N PRO A 36 33.51 -3.72 9.85
CA PRO A 36 32.55 -3.88 10.94
C PRO A 36 31.81 -2.59 11.30
N ASP A 37 32.52 -1.47 11.41
CA ASP A 37 31.92 -0.18 11.77
C ASP A 37 30.93 0.33 10.70
N PHE A 38 31.24 0.12 9.42
CA PHE A 38 30.36 0.51 8.32
C PHE A 38 29.13 -0.40 8.28
N ASP A 39 29.32 -1.70 8.45
CA ASP A 39 28.23 -2.67 8.48
C ASP A 39 27.28 -2.41 9.66
N ALA A 40 27.81 -2.06 10.84
CA ALA A 40 27.01 -1.68 11.99
C ALA A 40 26.21 -0.38 11.74
N PHE A 41 26.85 0.65 11.17
CA PHE A 41 26.17 1.89 10.79
C PHE A 41 25.06 1.66 9.76
N PHE A 42 25.33 0.93 8.68
CA PHE A 42 24.32 0.71 7.65
C PHE A 42 23.18 -0.17 8.16
N ALA A 43 23.45 -1.14 9.04
CA ALA A 43 22.42 -1.95 9.67
C ALA A 43 21.50 -1.11 10.57
N SER A 44 22.04 -0.19 11.38
CA SER A 44 21.22 0.70 12.22
C SER A 44 20.41 1.69 11.38
N ALA A 45 20.98 2.21 10.29
CA ALA A 45 20.31 3.12 9.37
C ALA A 45 19.18 2.44 8.57
N ALA A 46 19.25 1.12 8.34
CA ALA A 46 18.24 0.40 7.55
C ALA A 46 16.88 0.27 8.25
N ALA A 47 16.87 0.18 9.58
CA ALA A 47 15.64 -0.02 10.36
C ALA A 47 14.60 1.11 10.15
N PRO A 48 14.91 2.40 10.42
CA PRO A 48 13.94 3.48 10.23
C PRO A 48 13.51 3.66 8.77
N LEU A 49 14.39 3.33 7.81
CA LEU A 49 14.03 3.38 6.40
C LEU A 49 13.06 2.28 5.99
N ASN A 50 13.22 1.07 6.52
CA ASN A 50 12.27 -0.02 6.29
C ASN A 50 10.92 0.25 6.97
N GLU A 51 10.92 0.90 8.14
CA GLU A 51 9.68 1.34 8.77
C GLU A 51 8.93 2.38 7.91
N LEU A 52 9.64 3.32 7.29
CA LEU A 52 9.04 4.25 6.30
C LEU A 52 8.44 3.52 5.10
N VAL A 53 9.13 2.49 4.59
CA VAL A 53 8.63 1.65 3.49
C VAL A 53 7.33 0.93 3.91
N ASP A 54 7.29 0.35 5.11
CA ASP A 54 6.14 -0.38 5.61
C ASP A 54 4.92 0.52 5.82
N ILE A 55 5.12 1.72 6.38
CA ILE A 55 4.06 2.72 6.55
C ILE A 55 3.51 3.16 5.18
N HIS A 56 4.40 3.45 4.22
CA HIS A 56 4.02 3.85 2.87
C HIS A 56 3.16 2.78 2.17
N ASN A 57 3.64 1.54 2.21
CA ASN A 57 2.96 0.40 1.58
C ASN A 57 1.61 0.11 2.27
N SER A 58 1.54 0.23 3.60
CA SER A 58 0.29 0.05 4.36
C SER A 58 -0.77 1.06 3.99
N LEU A 59 -0.41 2.33 3.75
CA LEU A 59 -1.34 3.35 3.25
C LEU A 59 -1.82 3.04 1.83
N ALA A 60 -0.90 2.67 0.92
CA ALA A 60 -1.23 2.26 -0.45
C ALA A 60 -2.24 1.12 -0.48
N GLU A 61 -2.04 0.14 0.39
CA GLU A 61 -2.90 -1.02 0.54
C GLU A 61 -4.27 -0.70 1.12
N SER A 62 -4.35 0.07 2.21
CA SER A 62 -5.64 0.43 2.81
C SER A 62 -6.50 1.29 1.88
N GLU A 63 -5.87 2.12 1.04
CA GLU A 63 -6.56 2.86 -0.04
C GLU A 63 -7.23 1.91 -1.04
N GLU A 64 -6.48 0.90 -1.50
CA GLU A 64 -6.99 -0.11 -2.45
C GLU A 64 -8.10 -0.95 -1.80
N ASN A 65 -7.90 -1.38 -0.56
CA ASN A 65 -8.86 -2.19 0.19
C ASN A 65 -10.19 -1.46 0.38
N LEU A 66 -10.16 -0.14 0.65
CA LEU A 66 -11.37 0.66 0.75
C LEU A 66 -12.15 0.69 -0.57
N LYS A 67 -11.46 0.93 -1.69
CA LYS A 67 -12.09 0.94 -3.02
C LYS A 67 -12.63 -0.43 -3.41
N ALA A 68 -11.86 -1.48 -3.14
CA ALA A 68 -12.26 -2.86 -3.40
C ALA A 68 -13.50 -3.24 -2.58
N ALA A 69 -13.55 -2.88 -1.28
CA ALA A 69 -14.71 -3.11 -0.43
C ALA A 69 -15.94 -2.32 -0.89
N ALA A 70 -15.76 -1.09 -1.39
CA ALA A 70 -16.87 -0.30 -1.95
C ALA A 70 -17.40 -0.93 -3.25
N ALA A 71 -16.52 -1.44 -4.11
CA ALA A 71 -16.92 -2.19 -5.30
C ALA A 71 -17.66 -3.50 -4.92
N ALA A 72 -17.17 -4.23 -3.92
CA ALA A 72 -17.80 -5.46 -3.44
C ALA A 72 -19.24 -5.23 -2.96
N LEU A 73 -19.47 -4.13 -2.25
CA LEU A 73 -20.80 -3.72 -1.79
C LEU A 73 -21.76 -3.39 -2.93
N GLN A 74 -21.24 -2.96 -4.08
CA GLN A 74 -22.02 -2.76 -5.31
C GLN A 74 -22.26 -4.06 -6.10
N GLY A 75 -21.86 -5.21 -5.55
CA GLY A 75 -22.03 -6.53 -6.16
C GLY A 75 -20.88 -6.97 -7.06
N GLU A 76 -19.78 -6.21 -7.09
CA GLU A 76 -18.63 -6.53 -7.93
C GLU A 76 -17.82 -7.70 -7.38
N THR A 77 -17.22 -8.45 -8.29
CA THR A 77 -16.31 -9.55 -8.02
C THR A 77 -15.01 -9.03 -7.42
N GLN A 78 -14.48 -9.80 -6.48
CA GLN A 78 -13.29 -9.53 -5.70
C GLN A 78 -12.24 -10.63 -5.93
N VAL A 79 -10.97 -10.29 -5.69
CA VAL A 79 -9.84 -11.20 -5.81
C VAL A 79 -9.33 -11.57 -4.43
N ARG A 80 -9.24 -12.87 -4.15
CA ARG A 80 -8.59 -13.40 -2.94
C ARG A 80 -7.35 -14.19 -3.32
N LEU A 81 -6.23 -13.84 -2.72
CA LEU A 81 -5.04 -14.68 -2.69
C LEU A 81 -5.07 -15.56 -1.44
N THR A 82 -4.48 -16.75 -1.54
CA THR A 82 -4.23 -17.64 -0.41
C THR A 82 -2.86 -18.29 -0.59
N VAL A 83 -2.18 -18.56 0.53
CA VAL A 83 -0.94 -19.34 0.55
C VAL A 83 -1.22 -20.64 1.29
N GLY A 84 -1.16 -21.74 0.55
CA GLY A 84 -1.37 -23.10 1.05
C GLY A 84 -0.10 -23.74 1.59
N HIS A 85 -0.18 -25.05 1.83
CA HIS A 85 0.98 -25.84 2.24
C HIS A 85 2.14 -25.74 1.23
N ALA A 86 3.37 -25.76 1.75
CA ALA A 86 4.61 -25.58 0.99
C ALA A 86 4.73 -24.22 0.26
N GLY A 87 3.99 -23.20 0.70
CA GLY A 87 4.07 -21.84 0.13
C GLY A 87 3.30 -21.65 -1.18
N ARG A 88 2.53 -22.65 -1.64
CA ARG A 88 1.80 -22.54 -2.91
C ARG A 88 0.78 -21.40 -2.87
N ALA A 89 0.85 -20.51 -3.84
CA ALA A 89 -0.12 -19.44 -4.00
C ALA A 89 -1.32 -19.91 -4.83
N ALA A 90 -2.51 -19.44 -4.49
CA ALA A 90 -3.72 -19.65 -5.27
C ALA A 90 -4.57 -18.36 -5.31
N LEU A 91 -5.24 -18.15 -6.43
CA LEU A 91 -6.15 -17.03 -6.65
C LEU A 91 -7.56 -17.54 -6.88
N VAL A 92 -8.53 -16.89 -6.24
CA VAL A 92 -9.95 -17.15 -6.48
C VAL A 92 -10.70 -15.84 -6.66
N LEU A 93 -11.69 -15.86 -7.55
CA LEU A 93 -12.67 -14.79 -7.69
C LEU A 93 -13.88 -15.11 -6.81
N TRP A 94 -14.38 -14.11 -6.08
CA TRP A 94 -15.54 -14.27 -5.21
C TRP A 94 -16.39 -12.99 -5.20
N LYS A 95 -17.66 -13.08 -4.80
CA LYS A 95 -18.55 -11.91 -4.62
C LYS A 95 -19.49 -12.14 -3.45
N PHE A 96 -20.16 -11.09 -2.98
CA PHE A 96 -21.30 -11.26 -2.10
C PHE A 96 -22.53 -11.69 -2.90
N ASP A 97 -23.24 -12.70 -2.40
CA ASP A 97 -24.52 -13.10 -2.96
C ASP A 97 -25.66 -12.19 -2.47
N LYS A 98 -26.90 -12.49 -2.88
CA LYS A 98 -28.08 -11.70 -2.48
C LYS A 98 -28.40 -11.75 -0.99
N LYS A 99 -27.77 -12.66 -0.24
CA LYS A 99 -27.89 -12.83 1.22
C LYS A 99 -26.66 -12.29 1.95
N ASP A 100 -25.80 -11.53 1.27
CA ASP A 100 -24.53 -11.01 1.78
C ASP A 100 -23.56 -12.12 2.25
N GLN A 101 -23.66 -13.32 1.67
CA GLN A 101 -22.71 -14.41 1.91
C GLN A 101 -21.63 -14.44 0.83
N ILE A 102 -20.43 -14.89 1.21
CA ILE A 102 -19.32 -15.05 0.27
C ILE A 102 -19.63 -16.21 -0.67
N HIS A 103 -19.71 -15.91 -1.96
CA HIS A 103 -19.83 -16.89 -3.04
C HIS A 103 -18.54 -16.89 -3.86
N VAL A 104 -17.82 -18.01 -3.87
CA VAL A 104 -16.66 -18.21 -4.74
C VAL A 104 -17.19 -18.59 -6.12
N LEU A 105 -16.74 -17.89 -7.15
CA LEU A 105 -17.21 -18.10 -8.51
C LEU A 105 -16.80 -19.49 -9.00
N THR A 106 -17.75 -20.21 -9.58
CA THR A 106 -17.48 -21.42 -10.36
C THR A 106 -16.69 -21.07 -11.64
N PRO A 107 -16.08 -22.06 -12.33
CA PRO A 107 -15.38 -21.81 -13.59
C PRO A 107 -16.26 -21.10 -14.64
N ASP A 108 -17.52 -21.52 -14.76
CA ASP A 108 -18.46 -20.93 -15.72
C ASP A 108 -18.82 -19.48 -15.36
N GLU A 109 -19.11 -19.20 -14.10
CA GLU A 109 -19.39 -17.83 -13.62
C GLU A 109 -18.17 -16.92 -13.75
N ARG A 110 -16.97 -17.47 -13.52
CA ARG A 110 -15.71 -16.76 -13.75
C ARG A 110 -15.56 -16.43 -15.22
N ASP A 111 -15.79 -17.38 -16.12
CA ASP A 111 -15.63 -17.15 -17.55
C ASP A 111 -16.67 -16.16 -18.09
N GLU A 112 -17.90 -16.20 -17.59
CA GLU A 112 -18.91 -15.17 -17.83
C GLU A 112 -18.41 -13.81 -17.35
N LYS A 113 -17.93 -13.70 -16.11
CA LYS A 113 -17.41 -12.43 -15.56
C LYS A 113 -16.26 -11.89 -16.38
N LEU A 114 -15.32 -12.72 -16.79
CA LEU A 114 -14.15 -12.29 -17.56
C LEU A 114 -14.48 -12.02 -19.03
N SER A 115 -15.60 -12.52 -19.56
CA SER A 115 -16.02 -12.27 -20.96
C SER A 115 -16.45 -10.82 -21.23
N CYS A 116 -16.73 -10.04 -20.19
CA CYS A 116 -17.24 -8.66 -20.34
C CYS A 116 -16.16 -7.63 -20.74
N SER A 117 -14.87 -7.97 -20.66
CA SER A 117 -13.76 -7.11 -21.09
C SER A 117 -12.54 -7.96 -21.44
N VAL A 118 -11.94 -7.65 -22.59
CA VAL A 118 -10.70 -8.28 -23.06
C VAL A 118 -9.57 -7.98 -22.08
N GLU A 119 -9.46 -6.72 -21.63
CA GLU A 119 -8.43 -6.28 -20.68
C GLU A 119 -8.58 -7.00 -19.33
N LEU A 120 -9.81 -7.21 -18.86
CA LEU A 120 -10.06 -7.95 -17.62
C LEU A 120 -9.66 -9.42 -17.75
N ARG A 121 -9.98 -10.07 -18.87
CA ARG A 121 -9.53 -11.43 -19.18
C ARG A 121 -8.01 -11.52 -19.19
N GLU A 122 -7.35 -10.63 -19.93
CA GLU A 122 -5.88 -10.59 -20.02
C GLU A 122 -5.22 -10.38 -18.65
N ALA A 123 -5.77 -9.50 -17.81
CA ALA A 123 -5.25 -9.28 -16.46
C ALA A 123 -5.44 -10.51 -15.55
N PHE A 124 -6.55 -11.23 -15.69
CA PHE A 124 -6.78 -12.48 -14.99
C PHE A 124 -5.78 -13.55 -15.45
N ASP A 125 -5.64 -13.74 -16.75
CA ASP A 125 -4.71 -14.73 -17.34
C ASP A 125 -3.26 -14.40 -16.96
N THR A 126 -2.89 -13.12 -16.93
CA THR A 126 -1.57 -12.66 -16.45
C THR A 126 -1.36 -13.00 -14.97
N SER A 127 -2.39 -12.85 -14.14
CA SER A 127 -2.34 -13.19 -12.71
C SER A 127 -2.19 -14.69 -12.49
N GLU A 128 -2.98 -15.51 -13.20
CA GLU A 128 -2.88 -16.97 -13.15
C GLU A 128 -1.54 -17.48 -13.67
N ASN A 129 -1.01 -16.88 -14.74
CA ASN A 129 0.31 -17.22 -15.27
C ASN A 129 1.42 -16.86 -14.28
N ALA A 130 1.36 -15.69 -13.64
CA ALA A 130 2.33 -15.32 -12.61
C ALA A 130 2.31 -16.30 -11.42
N ILE A 131 1.12 -16.71 -10.97
CA ILE A 131 0.95 -17.70 -9.89
C ILE A 131 1.46 -19.08 -10.32
N THR A 132 1.17 -19.49 -11.56
CA THR A 132 1.65 -20.76 -12.11
C THR A 132 3.17 -20.78 -12.18
N ASN A 133 3.80 -19.69 -12.64
CA ASN A 133 5.24 -19.55 -12.70
C ASN A 133 5.88 -19.60 -11.30
N LEU A 134 5.30 -18.88 -10.32
CA LEU A 134 5.76 -18.93 -8.94
C LEU A 134 5.67 -20.36 -8.38
N ASN A 135 4.52 -21.02 -8.52
CA ASN A 135 4.32 -22.38 -8.03
C ASN A 135 5.23 -23.40 -8.73
N ALA A 136 5.45 -23.28 -10.03
CA ALA A 136 6.38 -24.14 -10.77
C ALA A 136 7.83 -23.93 -10.30
N ALA A 137 8.22 -22.69 -10.01
CA ALA A 137 9.55 -22.38 -9.50
C ALA A 137 9.75 -22.82 -8.04
N LEU A 138 8.68 -22.90 -7.22
CA LEU A 138 8.74 -23.52 -5.89
C LEU A 138 8.98 -25.03 -5.99
N GLU A 139 8.33 -25.70 -6.94
CA GLU A 139 8.50 -27.15 -7.16
C GLU A 139 9.87 -27.48 -7.76
N LYS A 140 10.36 -26.63 -8.67
CA LYS A 140 11.66 -26.79 -9.32
C LYS A 140 12.44 -25.47 -9.28
N PRO A 141 13.16 -25.22 -8.17
CA PRO A 141 13.93 -23.99 -8.01
C PRO A 141 14.97 -23.79 -9.12
N PRO A 142 15.10 -22.57 -9.68
CA PRO A 142 16.07 -22.28 -10.74
C PRO A 142 17.52 -22.37 -10.28
N THR A 143 17.79 -22.15 -8.99
CA THR A 143 19.14 -22.23 -8.41
C THR A 143 19.14 -23.05 -7.11
N ALA A 144 20.33 -23.30 -6.58
CA ALA A 144 20.51 -23.92 -5.26
C ALA A 144 20.45 -22.91 -4.09
N GLU A 145 20.16 -21.63 -4.35
CA GLU A 145 20.06 -20.63 -3.30
C GLU A 145 18.84 -20.87 -2.40
N PRO A 146 18.78 -20.32 -1.18
CA PRO A 146 17.58 -20.43 -0.35
C PRO A 146 16.36 -19.82 -1.06
N LEU A 147 15.21 -20.52 -1.01
CA LEU A 147 13.93 -19.98 -1.47
C LEU A 147 13.51 -18.79 -0.60
N CYS A 148 12.80 -17.84 -1.21
CA CYS A 148 12.11 -16.81 -0.45
C CYS A 148 10.97 -17.42 0.38
N GLU A 149 10.75 -16.88 1.57
CA GLU A 149 9.57 -17.18 2.38
C GLU A 149 8.61 -16.00 2.24
N TYR A 150 7.31 -16.29 2.08
CA TYR A 150 6.27 -15.28 1.99
C TYR A 150 4.96 -15.78 2.59
N ALA A 151 4.11 -14.84 2.99
CA ALA A 151 2.78 -15.10 3.54
C ALA A 151 1.74 -14.24 2.81
N GLU A 152 0.50 -14.72 2.78
CA GLU A 152 -0.60 -13.85 2.40
C GLU A 152 -0.87 -12.86 3.54
N LYS A 153 -0.90 -11.57 3.21
CA LYS A 153 -1.29 -10.50 4.11
C LYS A 153 -2.15 -9.53 3.31
N ARG A 154 -3.39 -9.31 3.78
CA ARG A 154 -4.31 -8.28 3.27
C ARG A 154 -4.51 -8.34 1.74
N GLY A 155 -4.56 -9.56 1.21
CA GLY A 155 -4.77 -9.85 -0.20
C GLY A 155 -3.51 -9.78 -1.05
N ARG A 156 -2.31 -9.72 -0.48
CA ARG A 156 -1.02 -9.70 -1.21
C ARG A 156 -0.08 -10.77 -0.67
N LEU A 157 0.94 -11.12 -1.45
CA LEU A 157 2.03 -11.97 -0.98
C LEU A 157 3.15 -11.09 -0.42
N LEU A 158 3.36 -11.14 0.89
CA LEU A 158 4.42 -10.40 1.58
C LEU A 158 5.63 -11.31 1.76
N VAL A 159 6.77 -10.94 1.19
CA VAL A 159 8.06 -11.63 1.41
C VAL A 159 8.49 -11.42 2.86
N THR A 160 8.46 -12.47 3.66
CA THR A 160 8.91 -12.49 5.06
C THR A 160 10.41 -12.75 5.16
N LYS A 161 11.00 -13.40 4.16
CA LYS A 161 12.44 -13.63 4.07
C LYS A 161 12.86 -13.71 2.62
N ARG A 162 13.86 -12.90 2.26
CA ARG A 162 14.39 -12.86 0.90
C ARG A 162 15.09 -14.14 0.51
N GLY A 163 14.97 -14.49 -0.76
CA GLY A 163 15.67 -15.60 -1.37
C GLY A 163 15.53 -15.56 -2.88
N GLN A 164 15.81 -16.68 -3.54
CA GLN A 164 15.36 -16.83 -4.91
C GLN A 164 13.82 -16.78 -4.96
N LEU A 165 13.26 -16.33 -6.07
CA LEU A 165 11.83 -16.13 -6.33
C LEU A 165 11.19 -14.84 -5.79
N ASP A 166 11.92 -13.96 -5.09
CA ASP A 166 11.42 -12.63 -4.66
C ASP A 166 10.74 -11.87 -5.82
N VAL A 167 11.34 -11.94 -7.01
CA VAL A 167 10.81 -11.30 -8.24
C VAL A 167 9.48 -11.92 -8.68
N LEU A 168 9.32 -13.24 -8.58
CA LEU A 168 8.07 -13.91 -8.95
C LEU A 168 6.94 -13.59 -7.97
N VAL A 169 7.24 -13.48 -6.67
CA VAL A 169 6.26 -13.02 -5.66
C VAL A 169 5.78 -11.61 -6.00
N ARG A 170 6.71 -10.73 -6.39
CA ARG A 170 6.38 -9.39 -6.85
C ARG A 170 5.54 -9.39 -8.13
N ASP A 171 5.88 -10.22 -9.11
CA ASP A 171 5.14 -10.31 -10.36
C ASP A 171 3.68 -10.72 -10.12
N VAL A 172 3.45 -11.63 -9.16
CA VAL A 172 2.09 -11.97 -8.70
C VAL A 172 1.37 -10.75 -8.12
N ASN A 173 1.99 -10.01 -7.20
CA ASN A 173 1.35 -8.82 -6.60
C ASN A 173 1.01 -7.76 -7.66
N VAL A 174 1.90 -7.51 -8.63
CA VAL A 174 1.68 -6.55 -9.72
C VAL A 174 0.53 -6.98 -10.64
N ALA A 175 0.49 -8.26 -11.01
CA ALA A 175 -0.57 -8.80 -11.86
C ALA A 175 -1.94 -8.72 -11.15
N VAL A 176 -1.98 -9.13 -9.88
CA VAL A 176 -3.20 -9.11 -9.06
C VAL A 176 -3.70 -7.68 -8.82
N PHE A 177 -2.79 -6.73 -8.59
CA PHE A 177 -3.14 -5.31 -8.47
C PHE A 177 -3.84 -4.80 -9.72
N THR A 178 -3.33 -5.16 -10.90
CA THR A 178 -3.94 -4.76 -12.19
C THR A 178 -5.33 -5.38 -12.34
N LEU A 179 -5.48 -6.67 -12.02
CA LEU A 179 -6.77 -7.35 -12.04
C LEU A 179 -7.79 -6.67 -11.11
N ARG A 180 -7.40 -6.36 -9.87
CA ARG A 180 -8.26 -5.65 -8.90
C ARG A 180 -8.67 -4.29 -9.40
N LYS A 181 -7.73 -3.54 -9.98
CA LYS A 181 -8.00 -2.22 -10.55
C LYS A 181 -9.07 -2.29 -11.65
N LEU A 182 -8.97 -3.26 -12.56
CA LEU A 182 -9.96 -3.44 -13.61
C LEU A 182 -11.33 -3.84 -13.05
N LEU A 183 -11.39 -4.69 -12.03
CA LEU A 183 -12.65 -5.02 -11.35
C LEU A 183 -13.27 -3.78 -10.68
N MET A 184 -12.49 -2.97 -9.96
CA MET A 184 -12.98 -1.72 -9.35
C MET A 184 -13.50 -0.72 -10.40
N LEU A 185 -12.87 -0.65 -11.57
CA LEU A 185 -13.33 0.19 -12.69
C LEU A 185 -14.70 -0.25 -13.21
N GLN A 186 -15.00 -1.55 -13.23
CA GLN A 186 -16.31 -2.05 -13.63
C GLN A 186 -17.43 -1.67 -12.64
N ALA A 187 -17.09 -1.51 -11.37
CA ALA A 187 -17.98 -0.93 -10.35
C ALA A 187 -17.96 0.61 -10.33
N HIS A 188 -17.26 1.27 -11.27
CA HIS A 188 -17.08 2.73 -11.27
C HIS A 188 -16.46 3.31 -9.98
N VAL A 189 -15.77 2.49 -9.17
CA VAL A 189 -15.07 2.93 -7.95
C VAL A 189 -13.63 3.28 -8.31
N THR A 190 -13.39 4.53 -8.68
CA THR A 190 -12.07 4.97 -9.20
C THR A 190 -11.26 5.80 -8.21
N SER A 191 -11.90 6.31 -7.16
CA SER A 191 -11.28 7.22 -6.18
C SER A 191 -11.67 6.88 -4.74
N LEU A 192 -10.87 7.39 -3.80
CA LEU A 192 -11.22 7.37 -2.37
C LEU A 192 -12.50 8.13 -2.10
N THR A 193 -12.72 9.26 -2.79
CA THR A 193 -13.95 10.02 -2.68
C THR A 193 -15.18 9.17 -2.98
N GLU A 194 -15.18 8.39 -4.07
CA GLU A 194 -16.31 7.51 -4.42
C GLU A 194 -16.51 6.39 -3.41
N ALA A 195 -15.44 5.70 -3.00
CA ALA A 195 -15.53 4.64 -2.00
C ALA A 195 -16.08 5.15 -0.66
N THR A 196 -15.65 6.35 -0.25
CA THR A 196 -16.12 7.01 0.97
C THR A 196 -17.59 7.39 0.86
N LYS A 197 -18.04 7.96 -0.26
CA LYS A 197 -19.47 8.25 -0.47
C LYS A 197 -20.33 7.01 -0.32
N VAL A 198 -19.89 5.89 -0.88
CA VAL A 198 -20.61 4.60 -0.77
C VAL A 198 -20.76 4.22 0.71
N LEU A 199 -19.68 4.31 1.49
CA LEU A 199 -19.74 4.05 2.93
C LEU A 199 -20.72 4.98 3.62
N LEU A 200 -20.62 6.30 3.39
CA LEU A 200 -21.48 7.28 4.05
C LEU A 200 -22.96 7.07 3.71
N LYS A 201 -23.27 6.69 2.47
CA LYS A 201 -24.64 6.33 2.06
C LYS A 201 -25.17 5.11 2.80
N GLU A 202 -24.35 4.09 3.04
CA GLU A 202 -24.78 2.91 3.83
C GLU A 202 -24.90 3.22 5.32
N LEU A 203 -23.96 3.98 5.89
CA LEU A 203 -24.02 4.34 7.31
C LEU A 203 -25.27 5.18 7.63
N ALA A 204 -25.71 6.05 6.71
CA ALA A 204 -26.93 6.84 6.87
C ALA A 204 -28.22 6.00 6.95
N LYS A 205 -28.17 4.71 6.61
CA LYS A 205 -29.33 3.79 6.73
C LYS A 205 -29.45 3.16 8.11
N VAL A 206 -28.39 3.20 8.91
CA VAL A 206 -28.27 2.45 10.17
C VAL A 206 -27.95 3.32 11.37
N GLU A 207 -27.44 4.53 11.15
CA GLU A 207 -27.14 5.52 12.18
C GLU A 207 -27.83 6.85 11.84
N ASP A 208 -28.22 7.61 12.87
CA ASP A 208 -28.65 8.99 12.69
C ASP A 208 -27.42 9.88 12.45
N LEU A 209 -27.09 10.05 11.17
CA LEU A 209 -25.95 10.83 10.74
C LEU A 209 -26.38 12.29 10.51
N GLY A 210 -25.97 13.17 11.41
CA GLY A 210 -25.96 14.62 11.20
C GLY A 210 -24.96 15.06 10.11
N ALA A 211 -24.50 16.31 10.19
CA ALA A 211 -23.52 16.84 9.25
C ALA A 211 -22.16 16.15 9.47
N LEU A 212 -21.83 15.18 8.61
CA LEU A 212 -20.54 14.51 8.70
C LEU A 212 -19.47 15.47 8.20
N SER A 213 -18.36 15.52 8.92
CA SER A 213 -17.17 16.23 8.49
C SER A 213 -15.93 15.42 8.80
N ILE A 214 -14.83 15.78 8.15
CA ILE A 214 -13.51 15.21 8.43
C ILE A 214 -12.68 16.32 9.02
N ALA A 215 -12.16 16.09 10.22
CA ALA A 215 -11.23 16.98 10.90
C ALA A 215 -9.85 16.32 10.98
N THR A 216 -8.81 17.13 11.07
CA THR A 216 -7.46 16.67 11.44
C THR A 216 -7.12 17.21 12.82
N ASN A 217 -6.55 16.39 13.69
CA ASN A 217 -6.01 16.87 14.96
C ASN A 217 -4.64 17.57 14.75
N ASP A 218 -4.07 18.11 15.83
CA ASP A 218 -2.76 18.80 15.81
C ASP A 218 -1.60 17.90 15.34
N LYS A 219 -1.78 16.57 15.38
CA LYS A 219 -0.82 15.57 14.92
C LYS A 219 -1.06 15.14 13.47
N GLY A 220 -2.08 15.68 12.79
CA GLY A 220 -2.46 15.30 11.44
C GLY A 220 -3.27 14.01 11.31
N SER A 221 -3.68 13.38 12.43
CA SER A 221 -4.57 12.21 12.39
C SER A 221 -5.97 12.62 11.93
N ILE A 222 -6.60 11.77 11.13
CA ILE A 222 -7.94 11.97 10.58
C ILE A 222 -8.99 11.58 11.63
N LYS A 223 -9.97 12.46 11.84
CA LYS A 223 -11.17 12.21 12.65
C LYS A 223 -12.42 12.33 11.79
N ILE A 224 -13.30 11.35 11.91
CA ILE A 224 -14.63 11.39 11.30
C ILE A 224 -15.58 11.98 12.35
N MET A 225 -16.22 13.09 12.03
CA MET A 225 -17.11 13.82 12.93
C MET A 225 -18.55 13.66 12.48
N ASN A 226 -19.48 13.48 13.43
CA ASN A 226 -20.92 13.54 13.23
C ASN A 226 -21.47 14.77 13.98
N GLY A 227 -21.66 15.89 13.28
CA GLY A 227 -21.83 17.18 13.94
C GLY A 227 -20.57 17.55 14.72
N ASP A 228 -20.72 17.81 16.02
CA ASP A 228 -19.62 18.17 16.92
C ASP A 228 -18.97 16.96 17.61
N GLU A 229 -19.52 15.75 17.44
CA GLU A 229 -19.04 14.54 18.10
C GLU A 229 -18.15 13.69 17.18
N GLU A 230 -17.05 13.17 17.72
CA GLU A 230 -16.21 12.22 17.01
C GLU A 230 -16.91 10.87 16.88
N MET A 231 -17.02 10.39 15.64
CA MET A 231 -17.66 9.14 15.30
C MET A 231 -16.63 8.01 15.21
N ASP A 232 -16.69 7.07 16.16
CA ASP A 232 -15.92 5.83 16.08
C ASP A 232 -16.70 4.77 15.28
N LEU A 233 -16.28 4.55 14.03
CA LEU A 233 -16.90 3.59 13.11
C LEU A 233 -16.95 2.15 13.67
N ARG A 234 -16.04 1.79 14.59
CA ARG A 234 -16.02 0.45 15.22
C ARG A 234 -17.22 0.22 16.13
N LYS A 235 -17.84 1.28 16.64
CA LYS A 235 -19.01 1.20 17.52
C LYS A 235 -20.32 0.92 16.77
N ILE A 236 -20.32 1.08 15.45
CA ILE A 236 -21.50 0.78 14.60
C ILE A 236 -21.69 -0.74 14.55
N LYS A 237 -22.82 -1.23 15.04
CA LYS A 237 -23.12 -2.67 15.16
C LYS A 237 -24.16 -3.12 14.14
N LYS A 238 -24.25 -4.44 13.93
CA LYS A 238 -25.27 -5.09 13.08
C LYS A 238 -25.25 -4.65 11.62
N LEU A 239 -24.07 -4.34 11.10
CA LEU A 239 -23.87 -4.11 9.67
C LEU A 239 -23.98 -5.42 8.89
N ARG A 240 -24.56 -5.35 7.68
CA ARG A 240 -24.46 -6.43 6.70
C ARG A 240 -22.99 -6.66 6.33
N ALA A 241 -22.62 -7.89 5.99
CA ALA A 241 -21.22 -8.26 5.72
C ALA A 241 -20.46 -7.32 4.76
N PRO A 242 -20.99 -6.93 3.58
CA PRO A 242 -20.28 -6.01 2.68
C PRO A 242 -20.11 -4.60 3.27
N VAL A 243 -21.07 -4.13 4.06
CA VAL A 243 -20.99 -2.83 4.74
C VAL A 243 -19.97 -2.89 5.88
N ALA A 244 -19.92 -4.00 6.62
CA ALA A 244 -18.92 -4.24 7.64
C ALA A 244 -17.50 -4.25 7.03
N GLN A 245 -17.30 -4.94 5.90
CA GLN A 245 -16.01 -4.94 5.19
C GLN A 245 -15.59 -3.53 4.77
N LEU A 246 -16.50 -2.72 4.22
CA LEU A 246 -16.20 -1.34 3.82
C LEU A 246 -15.89 -0.45 5.03
N ARG A 247 -16.63 -0.62 6.12
CA ARG A 247 -16.38 0.08 7.39
C ARG A 247 -15.01 -0.30 7.96
N ASP A 248 -14.66 -1.58 7.96
CA ASP A 248 -13.37 -2.08 8.48
C ASP A 248 -12.20 -1.57 7.63
N ALA A 249 -12.35 -1.53 6.30
CA ALA A 249 -11.34 -0.94 5.41
C ALA A 249 -11.15 0.58 5.63
N MET A 250 -12.22 1.32 5.94
CA MET A 250 -12.12 2.74 6.31
C MET A 250 -11.40 2.93 7.64
N VAL A 251 -11.71 2.10 8.63
CA VAL A 251 -11.04 2.11 9.93
C VAL A 251 -9.54 1.87 9.75
N GLU A 252 -9.17 0.84 8.98
CA GLU A 252 -7.76 0.53 8.68
C GLU A 252 -7.05 1.68 7.95
N LEU A 253 -7.72 2.34 7.00
CA LEU A 253 -7.15 3.52 6.33
C LEU A 253 -6.88 4.66 7.31
N VAL A 254 -7.83 4.97 8.20
CA VAL A 254 -7.65 6.02 9.22
C VAL A 254 -6.53 5.67 10.21
N GLU A 255 -6.43 4.42 10.66
CA GLU A 255 -5.35 3.93 11.53
C GLU A 255 -3.97 4.02 10.86
N ASN A 256 -3.87 3.65 9.58
CA ASN A 256 -2.61 3.76 8.83
C ASN A 256 -2.23 5.23 8.61
N VAL A 257 -3.21 6.13 8.40
CA VAL A 257 -2.96 7.57 8.33
C VAL A 257 -2.48 8.11 9.67
N GLU A 258 -3.09 7.69 10.79
CA GLU A 258 -2.64 8.09 12.12
C GLU A 258 -1.20 7.62 12.40
N THR A 259 -0.88 6.37 12.07
CA THR A 259 0.48 5.82 12.16
C THR A 259 1.45 6.65 11.33
N ALA A 260 1.09 6.97 10.08
CA ALA A 260 1.94 7.77 9.22
C ALA A 260 2.12 9.20 9.74
N ALA A 261 1.04 9.86 10.18
CA ALA A 261 1.07 11.23 10.66
C ALA A 261 1.93 11.38 11.94
N THR A 262 1.96 10.33 12.78
CA THR A 262 2.71 10.33 14.04
C THR A 262 4.16 9.86 13.88
N SER A 263 4.43 8.82 13.08
CA SER A 263 5.78 8.24 12.96
C SER A 263 6.64 8.86 11.86
N VAL A 264 6.06 9.25 10.72
CA VAL A 264 6.85 9.72 9.55
C VAL A 264 7.71 10.94 9.86
N PRO A 265 7.29 11.95 10.64
CA PRO A 265 8.14 13.11 10.95
C PRO A 265 9.45 12.72 11.63
N GLU A 266 9.39 11.88 12.68
CA GLU A 266 10.57 11.43 13.42
C GLU A 266 11.45 10.52 12.55
N LEU A 267 10.85 9.60 11.80
CA LEU A 267 11.57 8.72 10.87
C LEU A 267 12.23 9.51 9.73
N ALA A 268 11.62 10.61 9.28
CA ALA A 268 12.20 11.49 8.26
C ALA A 268 13.44 12.22 8.78
N GLU A 269 13.38 12.74 10.01
CA GLU A 269 14.52 13.38 10.67
C GLU A 269 15.67 12.38 10.89
N SER A 270 15.35 11.20 11.43
CA SER A 270 16.31 10.11 11.60
C SER A 270 16.96 9.71 10.27
N SER A 271 16.15 9.53 9.22
CA SER A 271 16.65 9.21 7.87
C SER A 271 17.55 10.30 7.31
N ALA A 272 17.22 11.57 7.52
CA ALA A 272 18.04 12.70 7.07
C ALA A 272 19.38 12.75 7.80
N ALA A 273 19.39 12.51 9.12
CA ALA A 273 20.62 12.43 9.90
C ALA A 273 21.55 11.30 9.39
N PHE A 274 21.01 10.11 9.15
CA PHE A 274 21.78 9.00 8.56
C PHE A 274 22.32 9.34 7.17
N VAL A 275 21.54 10.04 6.33
CA VAL A 275 22.01 10.48 5.01
C VAL A 275 23.20 11.43 5.15
N GLU A 276 23.13 12.42 6.05
CA GLU A 276 24.24 13.35 6.28
C GLU A 276 25.50 12.64 6.77
N GLU A 277 25.38 11.76 7.78
CA GLU A 277 26.51 10.99 8.31
C GLU A 277 27.15 10.10 7.22
N SER A 278 26.31 9.51 6.36
CA SER A 278 26.77 8.60 5.31
C SER A 278 27.64 9.25 4.23
N LYS A 279 27.54 10.57 4.02
CA LYS A 279 28.32 11.30 2.98
C LYS A 279 29.83 11.22 3.19
N GLY A 280 30.27 11.15 4.45
CA GLY A 280 31.68 11.06 4.81
C GLY A 280 32.26 9.64 4.73
N ILE A 281 31.42 8.60 4.67
CA ILE A 281 31.85 7.20 4.76
C ILE A 281 32.69 6.77 3.55
N PRO A 282 32.34 7.13 2.28
CA PRO A 282 33.16 6.74 1.13
C PRO A 282 34.62 7.22 1.21
N ALA A 283 34.87 8.41 1.74
CA ALA A 283 36.22 8.95 1.87
C ALA A 283 37.08 8.16 2.90
N LYS A 284 36.44 7.49 3.87
CA LYS A 284 37.10 6.72 4.94
C LYS A 284 37.42 5.27 4.54
N ILE A 285 36.99 4.81 3.36
CA ILE A 285 37.19 3.42 2.93
C ILE A 285 38.67 2.98 2.96
N PRO A 286 39.64 3.75 2.43
CA PRO A 286 41.04 3.29 2.40
C PRO A 286 41.60 2.99 3.80
N ASP A 287 41.37 3.91 4.75
CA ASP A 287 41.84 3.77 6.13
C ASP A 287 41.10 2.65 6.87
N ALA A 288 39.80 2.51 6.64
CA ALA A 288 38.98 1.49 7.26
C ALA A 288 39.31 0.08 6.76
N VAL A 289 39.65 -0.09 5.48
CA VAL A 289 40.14 -1.37 4.91
C VAL A 289 41.47 -1.76 5.57
N ALA A 290 42.42 -0.82 5.66
CA ALA A 290 43.72 -1.06 6.29
C ALA A 290 43.57 -1.44 7.78
N SER A 291 42.66 -0.79 8.50
CA SER A 291 42.41 -1.02 9.92
C SER A 291 41.60 -2.30 10.21
N SER A 292 40.85 -2.80 9.23
CA SER A 292 39.99 -4.00 9.38
C SER A 292 40.69 -5.31 9.03
N GLY A 293 42.01 -5.30 8.78
CA GLY A 293 42.77 -6.49 8.39
C GLY A 293 42.39 -7.06 7.02
N LEU A 294 41.73 -6.25 6.18
CA LEU A 294 41.34 -6.62 4.82
C LEU A 294 42.49 -6.37 3.84
N GLY A 295 42.58 -7.18 2.79
CA GLY A 295 43.58 -7.00 1.74
C GLY A 295 43.25 -5.82 0.81
N ILE A 296 44.26 -5.28 0.12
CA ILE A 296 44.08 -4.20 -0.88
C ILE A 296 43.05 -4.60 -1.96
N SER A 297 42.96 -5.89 -2.29
CA SER A 297 41.98 -6.44 -3.24
C SER A 297 40.52 -6.37 -2.77
N ASP A 298 40.25 -6.20 -1.47
CA ASP A 298 38.89 -6.03 -0.94
C ASP A 298 38.40 -4.58 -1.03
N MET A 299 39.30 -3.61 -1.21
CA MET A 299 38.97 -2.18 -1.27
C MET A 299 37.90 -1.84 -2.34
N PRO A 300 37.98 -2.33 -3.59
CA PRO A 300 36.96 -2.05 -4.60
C PRO A 300 35.59 -2.66 -4.25
N LYS A 301 35.56 -3.81 -3.56
CA LYS A 301 34.32 -4.48 -3.13
C LYS A 301 33.66 -3.69 -2.00
N ALA A 302 34.43 -3.29 -1.00
CA ALA A 302 33.96 -2.43 0.08
C ALA A 302 33.43 -1.11 -0.46
N ALA A 303 34.15 -0.48 -1.39
CA ALA A 303 33.70 0.77 -2.02
C ALA A 303 32.37 0.62 -2.75
N THR A 304 32.22 -0.43 -3.56
CA THR A 304 30.99 -0.69 -4.30
C THR A 304 29.80 -0.92 -3.35
N ALA A 305 29.99 -1.69 -2.27
CA ALA A 305 28.96 -1.93 -1.26
C ALA A 305 28.59 -0.64 -0.53
N THR A 306 29.57 0.12 -0.06
CA THR A 306 29.37 1.41 0.63
C THR A 306 28.61 2.40 -0.24
N THR A 307 29.03 2.63 -1.49
CA THR A 307 28.33 3.55 -2.41
C THR A 307 26.89 3.09 -2.66
N SER A 308 26.66 1.78 -2.80
CA SER A 308 25.31 1.22 -2.96
C SER A 308 24.44 1.48 -1.73
N ASN A 309 24.99 1.31 -0.53
CA ASN A 309 24.28 1.53 0.72
C ASN A 309 23.97 3.01 0.94
N VAL A 310 24.94 3.91 0.71
CA VAL A 310 24.73 5.38 0.75
C VAL A 310 23.61 5.80 -0.20
N LYS A 311 23.59 5.24 -1.42
CA LYS A 311 22.51 5.48 -2.39
C LYS A 311 21.17 4.97 -1.86
N ALA A 312 21.13 3.79 -1.25
CA ALA A 312 19.90 3.25 -0.67
C ALA A 312 19.37 4.14 0.48
N LEU A 313 20.26 4.60 1.36
CA LEU A 313 19.90 5.51 2.46
C LEU A 313 19.32 6.84 1.94
N SER A 314 19.85 7.36 0.82
CA SER A 314 19.36 8.60 0.21
C SER A 314 17.89 8.56 -0.24
N ASN A 315 17.25 7.38 -0.26
CA ASN A 315 15.84 7.25 -0.56
C ASN A 315 14.93 7.55 0.65
N GLY A 316 15.41 7.45 1.89
CA GLY A 316 14.60 7.67 3.10
C GLY A 316 13.81 8.98 3.08
N PRO A 317 14.47 10.15 2.89
CA PRO A 317 13.78 11.43 2.79
C PRO A 317 12.76 11.52 1.64
N LYS A 318 12.99 10.79 0.53
CA LYS A 318 12.06 10.76 -0.61
C LYS A 318 10.80 9.96 -0.26
N ILE A 319 10.97 8.82 0.40
CA ILE A 319 9.86 7.95 0.84
C ILE A 319 9.03 8.68 1.91
N ALA A 320 9.68 9.32 2.88
CA ALA A 320 8.99 10.14 3.88
C ALA A 320 8.13 11.23 3.22
N ARG A 321 8.71 11.99 2.28
CA ARG A 321 7.97 13.02 1.54
C ARG A 321 6.79 12.45 0.75
N ALA A 322 6.98 11.34 0.05
CA ALA A 322 5.90 10.67 -0.71
C ALA A 322 4.77 10.22 0.23
N THR A 323 5.11 9.69 1.39
CA THR A 323 4.16 9.24 2.42
C THR A 323 3.38 10.42 3.00
N THR A 324 4.03 11.55 3.30
CA THR A 324 3.34 12.78 3.73
C THR A 324 2.35 13.28 2.67
N ILE A 325 2.73 13.27 1.39
CA ILE A 325 1.83 13.64 0.29
C ILE A 325 0.63 12.69 0.24
N MET A 326 0.85 11.39 0.46
CA MET A 326 -0.22 10.39 0.47
C MET A 326 -1.21 10.60 1.62
N VAL A 327 -0.72 10.95 2.81
CA VAL A 327 -1.57 11.32 3.96
C VAL A 327 -2.43 12.55 3.62
N GLN A 328 -1.82 13.60 3.06
CA GLN A 328 -2.53 14.82 2.67
C GLN A 328 -3.59 14.56 1.58
N TYR A 329 -3.25 13.74 0.59
CA TYR A 329 -4.18 13.29 -0.44
C TYR A 329 -5.38 12.57 0.16
N THR A 330 -5.12 11.59 1.04
CA THR A 330 -6.17 10.82 1.71
C THR A 330 -7.11 11.73 2.49
N ALA A 331 -6.58 12.61 3.34
CA ALA A 331 -7.38 13.56 4.12
C ALA A 331 -8.26 14.43 3.21
N ARG A 332 -7.71 14.94 2.11
CA ARG A 332 -8.44 15.76 1.14
C ARG A 332 -9.61 14.99 0.49
N GLU A 333 -9.38 13.76 0.05
CA GLU A 333 -10.42 12.93 -0.56
C GLU A 333 -11.55 12.62 0.42
N LEU A 334 -11.22 12.32 1.68
CA LEU A 334 -12.24 12.07 2.71
C LEU A 334 -13.05 13.35 3.01
N VAL A 335 -12.39 14.51 3.14
CA VAL A 335 -13.08 15.81 3.31
C VAL A 335 -14.01 16.08 2.13
N GLN A 336 -13.54 15.85 0.90
CA GLN A 336 -14.34 16.05 -0.30
C GLN A 336 -15.56 15.13 -0.32
N ALA A 337 -15.42 13.86 0.07
CA ALA A 337 -16.54 12.93 0.16
C ALA A 337 -17.58 13.37 1.19
N ALA A 338 -17.14 13.83 2.37
CA ALA A 338 -18.02 14.28 3.45
C ALA A 338 -18.81 15.55 3.08
N ALA A 339 -18.22 16.43 2.25
CA ALA A 339 -18.85 17.67 1.80
C ALA A 339 -19.94 17.47 0.73
N ILE A 340 -20.05 16.28 0.13
CA ILE A 340 -20.99 16.04 -0.96
C ILE A 340 -22.39 15.77 -0.38
N PRO A 341 -23.43 16.51 -0.82
CA PRO A 341 -24.79 16.30 -0.32
C PRO A 341 -25.24 14.86 -0.51
N ARG A 342 -25.82 14.28 0.54
CA ARG A 342 -26.29 12.87 0.53
C ARG A 342 -27.61 12.68 -0.24
N GLY A 343 -28.24 13.77 -0.66
CA GLY A 343 -29.45 13.79 -1.48
C GLY A 343 -29.11 13.80 -2.97
N GLY A 344 -29.07 12.61 -3.56
CA GLY A 344 -28.79 12.34 -4.97
C GLY A 344 -28.75 10.84 -5.25
#